data_AF-A0A1I7FJ12-F1
#
_entry.id   AF-A0A1I7FJ12-F1
#
_cell.length_a   1.000
_cell.length_b   1.000
_cell.length_c   1.000
_cell.angle_alpha   90.00
_cell.angle_beta   90.00
_cell.angle_gamma   90.00
#
_symmetry.space_group_name_H-M   'P 1'
#
loop_
_entity.id
_entity.type
_entity.pdbx_description
1 polymer ?
#
loop_
_entity_poly.entity_id
_entity_poly.type
_entity_poly.pdbx_seq_one_letter_code
_entity_poly.pdbx_strand_id
1 'polypeptide(L)'
;MNVKEFIDEFNKSQNKDACVKKHITTSYIPYTTKVSICNKIATTTTHKTVQGKEVFSIDSSMRYMLFVCSVIDKYTDLDLGKGAERMNGFDLLEQYNVMYFISSCLGDEYKRLETVLKMKVEDIYSNERDFASFLETKLDALSIVLDQMGKIYEQKNQQYVGTENKTD
;
A
#
# COMPACT_ATOMS: atom_id res chain seq x y z
N MET A 1 23.11 -14.37 2.02
CA MET A 1 22.72 -15.78 1.76
C MET A 1 21.45 -15.81 0.94
N ASN A 2 21.30 -16.66 -0.09
CA ASN A 2 20.02 -16.72 -0.83
C ASN A 2 18.93 -17.35 0.05
N VAL A 3 17.68 -16.87 -0.03
CA VAL A 3 16.57 -17.42 0.77
C VAL A 3 16.39 -18.93 0.61
N LYS A 4 16.57 -19.51 -0.58
CA LYS A 4 16.47 -20.97 -0.77
C LYS A 4 17.51 -21.73 0.06
N GLU A 5 18.76 -21.27 0.02
CA GLU A 5 19.86 -21.87 0.78
C GLU A 5 19.62 -21.72 2.28
N PHE A 6 19.12 -20.56 2.70
CA PHE A 6 18.72 -20.31 4.08
C PHE A 6 17.62 -21.26 4.53
N ILE A 7 16.59 -21.50 3.72
CA ILE A 7 15.49 -22.42 4.07
C ILE A 7 16.00 -23.86 4.24
N ASP A 8 16.96 -24.29 3.42
CA ASP A 8 17.59 -25.60 3.59
C ASP A 8 18.38 -25.72 4.90
N GLU A 9 19.14 -24.68 5.26
CA GLU A 9 19.82 -24.61 6.57
C GLU A 9 18.80 -24.56 7.71
N PHE A 10 17.79 -23.70 7.60
CA PHE A 10 16.73 -23.52 8.57
C PHE A 10 16.03 -24.84 8.85
N ASN A 11 15.63 -25.59 7.82
CA ASN A 11 14.96 -26.88 7.96
C ASN A 11 15.82 -27.93 8.66
N LYS A 12 17.13 -27.95 8.41
CA LYS A 12 18.09 -28.88 9.06
C LYS A 12 18.42 -28.48 10.50
N SER A 13 18.26 -27.21 10.86
CA SER A 13 18.55 -26.75 12.22
C SER A 13 17.60 -27.32 13.25
N GLN A 14 18.15 -27.83 14.36
CA GLN A 14 17.38 -28.22 15.54
C GLN A 14 16.94 -27.02 16.38
N ASN A 15 17.64 -25.88 16.27
CA ASN A 15 17.30 -24.64 16.96
C ASN A 15 17.03 -23.55 15.92
N LYS A 16 15.74 -23.33 15.63
CA LYS A 16 15.28 -22.38 14.60
C LYS A 16 15.63 -20.94 14.97
N ASP A 17 15.39 -20.53 16.21
CA ASP A 17 15.74 -19.19 16.71
C ASP A 17 17.23 -18.88 16.56
N ALA A 18 18.10 -19.81 16.98
CA ALA A 18 19.54 -19.62 16.85
C ALA A 18 20.00 -19.59 15.38
N CYS A 19 19.33 -20.33 14.48
CA CYS A 19 19.59 -20.28 13.05
C CYS A 19 19.23 -18.90 12.48
N VAL A 20 18.01 -18.42 12.71
CA VAL A 20 17.57 -17.09 12.26
C VAL A 20 18.45 -15.97 12.82
N LYS A 21 18.77 -16.03 14.11
CA LYS A 21 19.55 -15.00 14.80
C LYS A 21 20.94 -14.77 14.19
N LYS A 22 21.57 -15.79 13.59
CA LYS A 22 22.86 -15.65 12.88
C LYS A 22 22.77 -14.73 11.66
N HIS A 23 21.59 -14.66 11.06
CA HIS A 23 21.34 -13.87 9.85
C HIS A 23 20.84 -12.46 10.17
N ILE A 24 20.55 -12.14 11.43
CA ILE A 24 20.20 -10.79 11.85
C ILE A 24 21.49 -9.95 11.92
N THR A 25 21.72 -9.13 10.90
CA THR A 25 22.93 -8.29 10.78
C THR A 25 22.74 -6.91 11.40
N THR A 26 21.51 -6.44 11.50
CA THR A 26 21.17 -5.14 12.06
C THR A 26 20.10 -5.34 13.12
N SER A 27 20.33 -4.81 14.32
CA SER A 27 19.36 -4.87 15.43
C SER A 27 18.57 -3.57 15.62
N TYR A 28 19.03 -2.49 15.00
CA TYR A 28 18.42 -1.17 15.06
C TYR A 28 18.67 -0.39 13.77
N ILE A 29 17.63 0.21 13.22
CA ILE A 29 17.78 1.25 12.18
C ILE A 29 17.33 2.62 12.71
N PRO A 30 17.94 3.73 12.27
CA PRO A 30 17.50 5.07 12.66
C PRO A 30 16.01 5.32 12.40
N TYR A 31 15.37 6.11 13.26
CA TYR A 31 13.93 6.43 13.13
C TYR A 31 13.60 7.07 11.77
N THR A 32 14.47 7.92 11.24
CA THR A 32 14.34 8.51 9.90
C THR A 32 14.28 7.45 8.80
N THR A 33 15.09 6.40 8.91
CA THR A 33 15.06 5.25 8.00
C THR A 33 13.75 4.48 8.13
N LYS A 34 13.25 4.26 9.35
CA LYS A 34 11.93 3.64 9.58
C LYS A 34 10.82 4.44 8.87
N VAL A 35 10.78 5.76 9.10
CA VAL A 35 9.81 6.66 8.49
C VAL A 35 9.89 6.62 6.96
N SER A 36 11.08 6.66 6.37
CA SER A 36 11.26 6.61 4.92
C SER A 36 10.72 5.31 4.31
N ILE A 37 11.05 4.16 4.91
CA ILE A 37 10.56 2.84 4.46
C ILE A 37 9.04 2.77 4.59
N CYS A 38 8.51 3.06 5.78
CA CYS A 38 7.09 2.98 6.07
C CYS A 38 6.27 3.95 5.21
N ASN A 39 6.77 5.15 4.95
CA ASN A 39 6.14 6.12 4.05
C ASN A 39 6.03 5.55 2.64
N LYS A 40 7.13 5.00 2.10
CA LYS A 40 7.14 4.40 0.76
C LYS A 40 6.15 3.23 0.66
N ILE A 41 6.13 2.34 1.66
CA ILE A 41 5.17 1.23 1.70
C ILE A 41 3.74 1.76 1.74
N ALA A 42 3.45 2.72 2.64
CA ALA A 42 2.11 3.27 2.81
C ALA A 42 1.62 3.93 1.51
N THR A 43 2.41 4.82 0.89
CA THR A 43 2.01 5.50 -0.35
C THR A 43 1.79 4.51 -1.49
N THR A 44 2.69 3.54 -1.69
CA THR A 44 2.56 2.53 -2.74
C THR A 44 1.34 1.62 -2.58
N THR A 45 0.82 1.47 -1.35
CA THR A 45 -0.26 0.51 -1.04
C THR A 45 -1.59 1.18 -0.72
N THR A 46 -1.66 2.50 -0.85
CA THR A 46 -2.88 3.30 -0.62
C THR A 46 -3.32 4.07 -1.85
N HIS A 47 -2.58 3.99 -2.95
CA HIS A 47 -2.91 4.62 -4.21
C HIS A 47 -2.71 3.66 -5.37
N LYS A 48 -3.53 3.82 -6.41
CA LYS A 48 -3.34 3.17 -7.71
C LYS A 48 -3.51 4.18 -8.83
N THR A 49 -2.80 3.99 -9.93
CA THR A 49 -2.99 4.80 -11.13
C THR A 49 -4.07 4.20 -12.00
N VAL A 50 -5.15 4.95 -12.24
CA VAL A 50 -6.22 4.60 -13.18
C VAL A 50 -6.27 5.68 -14.26
N GLN A 51 -6.02 5.29 -15.51
CA GLN A 51 -6.04 6.22 -16.66
C GLN A 51 -5.15 7.47 -16.45
N GLY A 52 -3.98 7.30 -15.82
CA GLY A 52 -3.03 8.38 -15.55
C GLY A 52 -3.36 9.26 -14.34
N LYS A 53 -4.48 9.00 -13.63
CA LYS A 53 -4.82 9.68 -12.37
C LYS A 53 -4.54 8.77 -11.18
N GLU A 54 -3.95 9.33 -10.14
CA GLU A 54 -3.76 8.64 -8.87
C GLU A 54 -5.09 8.67 -8.10
N VAL A 55 -5.54 7.48 -7.68
CA VAL A 55 -6.80 7.32 -6.95
C VAL A 55 -6.51 6.52 -5.69
N PHE A 56 -7.10 6.98 -4.58
CA PHE A 56 -7.03 6.27 -3.31
C PHE A 56 -7.57 4.83 -3.44
N SER A 57 -6.73 3.85 -3.12
CA SER A 57 -7.04 2.43 -3.21
C SER A 57 -6.12 1.65 -2.28
N ILE A 58 -6.71 0.82 -1.42
CA ILE A 58 -5.96 0.10 -0.40
C ILE A 58 -5.62 -1.29 -0.91
N ASP A 59 -4.33 -1.63 -0.89
CA ASP A 59 -3.81 -2.98 -1.11
C ASP A 59 -3.12 -3.49 0.14
N SER A 60 -3.89 -4.09 1.04
CA SER A 60 -3.38 -4.63 2.30
C SER A 60 -2.43 -5.81 2.09
N SER A 61 -2.62 -6.60 1.03
CA SER A 61 -1.81 -7.78 0.74
C SER A 61 -0.42 -7.38 0.26
N MET A 62 -0.34 -6.45 -0.70
CA MET A 62 0.93 -5.87 -1.14
C MET A 62 1.63 -5.15 0.01
N ARG A 63 0.87 -4.49 0.90
CA ARG A 63 1.44 -3.84 2.08
C ARG A 63 2.15 -4.81 3.00
N TYR A 64 1.52 -5.94 3.32
CA TYR A 64 2.14 -6.97 4.14
C TYR A 64 3.41 -7.51 3.47
N MET A 65 3.33 -7.85 2.18
CA MET A 65 4.48 -8.34 1.41
C MET A 65 5.65 -7.34 1.41
N LEU A 66 5.39 -6.06 1.11
CA LEU A 66 6.41 -5.02 1.08
C LEU A 66 7.03 -4.76 2.47
N PHE A 67 6.22 -4.89 3.53
CA PHE A 67 6.70 -4.79 4.90
C PHE A 67 7.66 -5.93 5.25
N VAL A 68 7.26 -7.19 5.02
CA VAL A 68 8.11 -8.37 5.22
C VAL A 68 9.41 -8.22 4.43
N CYS A 69 9.30 -7.95 3.14
CA CYS A 69 10.45 -7.71 2.26
C CYS A 69 11.40 -6.63 2.79
N SER A 70 10.87 -5.52 3.32
CA SER A 70 11.69 -4.44 3.87
C SER A 70 12.36 -4.83 5.20
N VAL A 71 11.71 -5.66 6.02
CA VAL A 71 12.33 -6.21 7.23
C VAL A 71 13.50 -7.11 6.85
N ILE A 72 13.32 -8.01 5.88
CA ILE A 72 14.39 -8.88 5.39
C ILE A 72 15.57 -8.07 4.87
N ASP A 73 15.33 -7.13 3.94
CA ASP A 73 16.38 -6.32 3.32
C ASP A 73 17.17 -5.45 4.31
N LYS A 74 16.56 -5.05 5.44
CA LYS A 74 17.17 -4.10 6.38
C LYS A 74 17.79 -4.72 7.61
N TYR A 75 17.25 -5.85 8.06
CA TYR A 75 17.67 -6.46 9.31
C TYR A 75 18.43 -7.76 9.10
N THR A 76 18.40 -8.34 7.90
CA THR A 76 19.06 -9.61 7.62
C THR A 76 20.09 -9.52 6.50
N ASP A 77 20.90 -10.56 6.33
CA ASP A 77 21.73 -10.80 5.14
C ASP A 77 21.07 -11.73 4.11
N LEU A 78 19.77 -11.99 4.26
CA LEU A 78 19.02 -12.84 3.35
C LEU A 78 18.70 -12.08 2.05
N ASP A 79 19.03 -12.71 0.93
CA ASP A 79 18.76 -12.17 -0.40
C ASP A 79 17.50 -12.82 -0.97
N LEU A 80 16.45 -12.00 -1.10
CA LEU A 80 15.18 -12.37 -1.74
C LEU A 80 15.29 -12.40 -3.27
N GLY A 81 16.34 -11.86 -3.88
CA GLY A 81 16.43 -11.66 -5.32
C GLY A 81 15.56 -10.50 -5.83
N LYS A 82 15.32 -10.48 -7.14
CA LYS A 82 14.63 -9.38 -7.84
C LYS A 82 13.43 -9.89 -8.65
N GLY A 83 12.45 -9.02 -8.88
CA GLY A 83 11.28 -9.35 -9.72
C GLY A 83 10.54 -10.60 -9.22
N ALA A 84 10.31 -11.57 -10.10
CA ALA A 84 9.62 -12.81 -9.76
C ALA A 84 10.35 -13.65 -8.70
N GLU A 85 11.68 -13.61 -8.64
CA GLU A 85 12.44 -14.33 -7.60
C GLU A 85 12.13 -13.82 -6.20
N ARG A 86 11.88 -12.52 -6.08
CA ARG A 86 11.50 -11.88 -4.82
C ARG A 86 10.17 -12.38 -4.28
N MET A 87 9.21 -12.64 -5.17
CA MET A 87 7.92 -13.23 -4.79
C MET A 87 8.10 -14.67 -4.33
N ASN A 88 8.88 -15.47 -5.05
CA ASN A 88 9.20 -16.84 -4.64
C ASN A 88 9.94 -16.88 -3.29
N GLY A 89 10.87 -15.94 -3.06
CA GLY A 89 11.57 -15.81 -1.79
C GLY A 89 10.63 -15.43 -0.65
N PHE A 90 9.71 -14.50 -0.88
CA PHE A 90 8.66 -14.15 0.08
C PHE A 90 7.79 -15.36 0.42
N ASP A 91 7.28 -16.08 -0.59
CA ASP A 91 6.42 -17.25 -0.39
C ASP A 91 7.13 -18.35 0.42
N LEU A 92 8.43 -18.56 0.19
CA LEU A 92 9.22 -19.49 0.99
C LEU A 92 9.32 -19.06 2.46
N LEU A 93 9.59 -17.77 2.74
CA LEU A 93 9.64 -17.29 4.12
C LEU A 93 8.29 -17.46 4.84
N GLU A 94 7.18 -17.21 4.14
CA GLU A 94 5.83 -17.41 4.65
C GLU A 94 5.49 -18.89 4.88
N GLN A 95 5.79 -19.77 3.91
CA GLN A 95 5.54 -21.20 4.00
C GLN A 95 6.19 -21.84 5.24
N TYR A 96 7.40 -21.40 5.58
CA TYR A 96 8.15 -21.91 6.73
C TYR A 96 8.00 -21.04 7.99
N ASN A 97 7.10 -20.05 7.96
CA ASN A 97 6.82 -19.12 9.06
C ASN A 97 8.09 -18.45 9.64
N VAL A 98 9.04 -18.11 8.78
CA VAL A 98 10.34 -17.54 9.19
C VAL A 98 10.15 -16.17 9.84
N MET A 99 9.14 -15.41 9.40
CA MET A 99 8.84 -14.08 9.93
C MET A 99 8.47 -14.09 11.41
N TYR A 100 7.91 -15.18 11.92
CA TYR A 100 7.71 -15.35 13.36
C TYR A 100 9.04 -15.32 14.14
N PHE A 101 10.05 -16.05 13.66
CA PHE A 101 11.37 -16.09 14.31
C PHE A 101 12.11 -14.76 14.16
N ILE A 102 12.01 -14.10 13.00
CA ILE A 102 12.63 -12.79 12.76
C ILE A 102 12.02 -11.73 13.68
N SER A 103 10.69 -11.66 13.75
CA SER A 103 10.01 -10.70 14.63
C SER A 103 10.32 -10.97 16.11
N SER A 104 10.42 -12.23 16.52
CA SER A 104 10.88 -12.62 17.87
C SER A 104 12.31 -12.14 18.14
N CYS A 105 13.24 -12.34 17.20
CA CYS A 105 14.64 -11.91 17.35
C CYS A 105 14.79 -10.39 17.41
N LEU A 106 13.99 -9.64 16.65
CA LEU A 106 14.03 -8.18 16.62
C LEU A 106 13.27 -7.53 17.78
N GLY A 107 12.27 -8.22 18.34
CA GLY A 107 11.49 -7.78 19.49
C GLY A 107 10.86 -6.40 19.28
N ASP A 108 11.18 -5.46 20.17
CA ASP A 108 10.59 -4.12 20.16
C ASP A 108 10.96 -3.30 18.91
N GLU A 109 12.07 -3.64 18.23
CA GLU A 109 12.42 -2.96 16.99
C GLU A 109 11.43 -3.25 15.87
N TYR A 110 10.99 -4.51 15.76
CA TYR A 110 9.95 -4.91 14.82
C TYR A 110 8.62 -4.21 15.13
N LYS A 111 8.21 -4.20 16.41
CA LYS A 111 6.98 -3.51 16.86
C LYS A 111 7.01 -2.01 16.58
N ARG A 112 8.17 -1.36 16.76
CA ARG A 112 8.34 0.05 16.42
C ARG A 112 8.18 0.30 14.93
N LEU A 113 8.72 -0.56 14.08
CA LEU A 113 8.56 -0.43 12.63
C LEU A 113 7.09 -0.63 12.20
N GLU A 114 6.41 -1.64 12.74
CA GLU A 114 4.98 -1.88 12.52
C GLU A 114 4.13 -0.68 12.97
N THR A 115 4.44 -0.11 14.14
CA THR A 115 3.78 1.09 14.65
C THR A 115 3.94 2.28 13.71
N VAL A 116 5.15 2.53 13.20
CA VAL A 116 5.40 3.62 12.24
C VAL A 116 4.65 3.39 10.93
N LEU A 117 4.57 2.14 10.43
CA LEU A 117 3.77 1.84 9.24
C LEU A 117 2.28 2.11 9.48
N LYS A 118 1.75 1.69 10.64
CA LYS A 118 0.37 1.95 11.02
C LYS A 118 0.07 3.45 11.07
N MET A 119 0.93 4.23 11.73
CA MET A 119 0.81 5.69 11.77
C MET A 119 0.80 6.30 10.37
N LYS A 120 1.71 5.87 9.47
CA LYS A 120 1.75 6.40 8.10
C LYS A 120 0.51 6.08 7.29
N VAL A 121 -0.05 4.89 7.47
CA VAL A 121 -1.30 4.49 6.83
C VAL A 121 -2.46 5.32 7.39
N GLU A 122 -2.55 5.46 8.71
CA GLU A 122 -3.57 6.28 9.39
C GLU A 122 -3.49 7.75 8.96
N ASP A 123 -2.28 8.34 8.87
CA ASP A 123 -2.07 9.70 8.36
C ASP A 123 -2.70 9.87 6.97
N ILE A 124 -2.46 8.94 6.04
CA ILE A 124 -3.02 8.98 4.69
C ILE A 124 -4.55 8.84 4.76
N TYR A 125 -5.07 7.89 5.51
CA TYR A 125 -6.52 7.72 5.65
C TYR A 125 -7.20 8.97 6.20
N SER A 126 -6.64 9.59 7.24
CA SER A 126 -7.18 10.81 7.82
C SER A 126 -7.15 11.94 6.80
N ASN A 127 -6.02 12.18 6.14
CA ASN A 127 -5.88 13.26 5.16
C ASN A 127 -6.80 13.07 3.94
N GLU A 128 -6.97 11.84 3.46
CA GLU A 128 -7.80 11.52 2.29
C GLU A 128 -9.29 11.40 2.63
N ARG A 129 -9.66 11.18 3.90
CA ARG A 129 -11.07 11.07 4.36
C ARG A 129 -11.60 12.29 5.09
N ASP A 130 -10.76 13.19 5.58
CA ASP A 130 -11.18 14.44 6.22
C ASP A 130 -11.77 15.40 5.17
N PHE A 131 -13.07 15.28 4.92
CA PHE A 131 -13.97 16.32 4.40
C PHE A 131 -13.75 16.83 2.97
N ALA A 132 -12.52 17.03 2.48
CA ALA A 132 -12.21 17.55 1.14
C ALA A 132 -12.60 16.55 0.04
N SER A 133 -12.19 15.29 0.13
CA SER A 133 -12.57 14.24 -0.84
C SER A 133 -14.07 13.96 -0.84
N PHE A 134 -14.71 14.08 0.33
CA PHE A 134 -16.16 14.03 0.46
C PHE A 134 -16.83 15.22 -0.26
N LEU A 135 -16.33 16.44 -0.07
CA LEU A 135 -16.81 17.64 -0.73
C LEU A 135 -16.60 17.59 -2.25
N GLU A 136 -15.43 17.18 -2.74
CA GLU A 136 -15.15 17.03 -4.17
C GLU A 136 -16.13 16.07 -4.83
N THR A 137 -16.36 14.90 -4.22
CA THR A 137 -17.33 13.91 -4.74
C THR A 137 -18.75 14.50 -4.81
N LYS A 138 -19.14 15.34 -3.84
CA LYS A 138 -20.46 16.01 -3.83
C LYS A 138 -20.53 17.17 -4.82
N LEU A 139 -19.44 17.92 -5.00
CA LEU A 139 -19.34 19.01 -5.97
C LEU A 139 -19.39 18.49 -7.41
N ASP A 140 -18.73 17.37 -7.71
CA ASP A 140 -18.80 16.72 -9.02
C ASP A 140 -20.22 16.23 -9.34
N ALA A 141 -20.89 15.61 -8.37
CA ALA A 141 -22.29 15.20 -8.52
C ALA A 141 -23.23 16.39 -8.77
N LEU A 142 -23.02 17.51 -8.06
CA LEU A 142 -23.77 18.75 -8.28
C LEU A 142 -23.52 19.34 -9.67
N SER A 143 -22.26 19.35 -10.13
CA SER A 143 -21.87 19.84 -11.46
C SER A 143 -22.60 19.08 -12.58
N ILE A 144 -22.66 17.75 -12.48
CA ILE A 144 -23.36 16.89 -13.45
C ILE A 144 -24.87 17.21 -13.49
N VAL A 145 -25.51 17.39 -12.33
CA VAL A 145 -26.94 17.73 -12.26
C VAL A 145 -27.22 19.10 -12.88
N LEU A 146 -26.37 20.09 -12.61
CA LEU A 146 -26.51 21.43 -13.16
C LEU A 146 -26.36 21.44 -14.70
N ASP A 147 -25.40 20.70 -15.24
CA ASP A 147 -25.21 20.57 -16.69
C ASP A 147 -26.42 19.90 -17.37
N GLN A 148 -26.99 18.87 -16.75
CA GLN A 148 -28.23 18.25 -17.23
C GLN A 148 -29.43 19.21 -17.20
N MET A 149 -29.56 20.02 -16.15
CA MET A 149 -30.62 21.04 -16.06
C MET A 149 -30.46 22.11 -17.15
N GLY A 150 -29.23 22.56 -17.42
CA GLY A 150 -28.95 23.51 -18.50
C GLY A 150 -29.38 22.96 -19.87
N LYS A 151 -29.01 21.71 -20.18
CA LYS A 151 -29.41 21.04 -21.43
C LYS A 151 -30.93 20.88 -21.57
N ILE A 152 -31.63 20.55 -20.48
CA ILE A 152 -33.10 20.46 -20.48
C ILE A 152 -33.73 21.84 -20.75
N TYR A 153 -33.16 22.90 -20.17
CA TYR A 153 -33.64 24.26 -20.37
C TYR A 153 -33.47 24.71 -21.83
N GLU A 154 -32.30 24.46 -22.42
CA GLU A 154 -32.03 24.76 -23.84
C GLU A 154 -32.97 24.00 -24.78
N GLN A 155 -33.21 22.71 -24.54
CA GLN A 155 -34.14 21.89 -25.33
C GLN A 155 -35.57 22.43 -25.27
N LYS A 156 -36.04 22.84 -24.08
CA LYS A 156 -37.37 23.45 -23.94
C LYS A 156 -37.46 24.78 -24.68
N ASN A 157 -36.47 25.66 -24.55
CA ASN A 157 -36.48 26.94 -25.27
C ASN A 157 -36.50 26.75 -26.79
N GLN A 158 -35.77 25.78 -27.32
CA GLN A 158 -35.80 25.47 -28.75
C GLN A 158 -37.17 24.92 -29.21
N GLN A 159 -37.87 24.15 -28.38
CA GLN A 159 -39.24 23.71 -28.67
C GLN A 159 -40.26 24.86 -28.65
N TYR A 160 -40.12 25.83 -27.73
CA TYR A 160 -40.97 27.02 -27.68
C TYR A 160 -40.76 27.94 -28.89
N VAL A 161 -39.52 28.25 -29.26
CA VAL A 161 -39.22 29.09 -30.45
C VAL A 161 -39.60 28.38 -31.76
N GLY A 162 -39.53 27.05 -31.81
CA GLY A 162 -39.96 26.25 -32.97
C GLY A 162 -41.48 26.09 -33.11
N THR A 163 -42.26 26.40 -32.08
CA THR A 163 -43.73 26.36 -32.13
C THR A 163 -44.35 27.70 -32.49
N GLU A 164 -43.69 28.83 -32.20
CA GLU A 164 -44.14 30.17 -32.62
C GLU A 164 -43.98 30.41 -34.14
N ASN A 165 -43.03 29.74 -34.80
CA ASN A 165 -42.76 29.90 -36.24
C ASN A 165 -43.60 28.96 -37.17
N LYS A 166 -44.66 28.32 -36.67
CA LYS A 166 -45.53 27.43 -37.46
C LYS A 166 -46.97 27.93 -37.62
N THR A 167 -47.21 29.22 -37.35
CA THR A 167 -48.53 29.86 -37.44
C THR A 167 -48.56 30.97 -38.48
N ASP A 168 -48.12 30.67 -39.70
CA ASP A 168 -48.46 31.42 -40.93
C ASP A 168 -48.83 30.44 -42.05
#